data_AF-A0A2S9FN81-F1
#
_entry.id   AF-A0A2S9FN81-F1
#
_cell.length_a   1.000
_cell.length_b   1.000
_cell.length_c   1.000
_cell.angle_alpha   90.00
_cell.angle_beta   90.00
_cell.angle_gamma   90.00
#
_symmetry.space_group_name_H-M   'P 1'
#
loop_
_entity.id
_entity.type
_entity.pdbx_description
1 polymer ?
#
loop_
_entity_poly.entity_id
_entity_poly.type
_entity_poly.pdbx_seq_one_letter_code
_entity_poly.pdbx_strand_id
1 'polypeptide(L)'
;ALLDRLIHDAHVWRTMLAVAAVPAIALLIGMLILPDSPRWYALKGRLPEARKVLSLSRNPHAAETEYAIVVEHTNHMLKSKSTPFSVIRDVPWIRRVVLIGCGLAIVQQATGINTVNYYAPTILEQSGLGVSAA
;
A
#
# COMPACT_ATOMS: atom_id res chain seq x y z
N ALA A 1 3.01 13.95 -23.14
CA ALA A 1 3.81 13.89 -24.39
C ALA A 1 3.12 13.09 -25.50
N LEU A 2 2.84 11.79 -25.34
CA LEU A 2 2.23 10.97 -26.41
C LEU A 2 0.74 11.28 -26.69
N LEU A 3 -0.08 11.43 -25.64
CA LEU A 3 -1.51 11.72 -25.78
C LEU A 3 -1.80 13.14 -26.29
N ASP A 4 -0.96 14.10 -25.90
CA ASP A 4 -1.06 15.51 -26.28
C ASP A 4 -0.70 15.74 -27.76
N ARG A 5 0.18 14.90 -28.33
CA ARG A 5 0.47 14.87 -29.77
C ARG A 5 -0.61 14.16 -30.60
N LEU A 6 -1.47 13.35 -29.98
CA LEU A 6 -2.49 12.55 -30.66
C LEU A 6 -3.89 13.16 -30.56
N ILE A 7 -4.15 13.96 -29.53
CA ILE A 7 -5.47 14.52 -29.24
C ILE A 7 -5.28 16.02 -28.95
N HIS A 8 -5.54 16.87 -29.94
CA HIS A 8 -5.50 18.34 -29.80
C HIS A 8 -6.86 18.90 -29.36
N ASP A 9 -7.48 18.26 -28.37
CA ASP A 9 -8.85 18.56 -27.95
C ASP A 9 -8.86 19.07 -26.51
N ALA A 10 -9.70 20.06 -26.19
CA ALA A 10 -9.74 20.67 -24.84
C ALA A 10 -10.12 19.67 -23.73
N HIS A 11 -10.55 18.47 -24.12
CA HIS A 11 -11.00 17.39 -23.25
C HIS A 11 -9.96 16.29 -22.97
N VAL A 12 -8.68 16.46 -23.33
CA VAL A 12 -7.59 15.50 -23.07
C VAL A 12 -7.49 15.09 -21.58
N TRP A 13 -7.80 15.98 -20.64
CA TRP A 13 -7.79 15.61 -19.21
C TRP A 13 -8.79 14.49 -18.89
N ARG A 14 -9.90 14.38 -19.62
CA ARG A 14 -10.89 13.29 -19.47
C ARG A 14 -10.29 11.96 -19.93
N THR A 15 -9.52 11.96 -21.02
CA THR A 15 -8.86 10.75 -21.51
C THR A 15 -7.71 10.33 -20.57
N MET A 16 -6.98 11.28 -19.97
CA MET A 16 -6.00 10.97 -18.91
C MET A 16 -6.65 10.26 -17.71
N LEU A 17 -7.81 10.73 -17.25
CA LEU A 17 -8.57 10.07 -16.19
C LEU A 17 -9.11 8.70 -16.61
N ALA A 18 -9.60 8.57 -17.85
CA ALA A 18 -10.09 7.30 -18.39
C ALA A 18 -8.96 6.25 -18.47
N VAL A 19 -7.76 6.66 -18.85
CA VAL A 19 -6.57 5.78 -18.82
C VAL A 19 -6.23 5.34 -17.40
N ALA A 20 -6.33 6.24 -16.41
CA ALA A 20 -6.11 5.88 -15.01
C ALA A 20 -7.17 4.89 -14.46
N ALA A 21 -8.37 4.85 -15.05
CA ALA A 21 -9.39 3.88 -14.69
C ALA A 21 -9.02 2.44 -15.09
N VAL A 22 -8.18 2.25 -16.12
CA VAL A 22 -7.76 0.92 -16.59
C VAL A 22 -7.03 0.11 -15.50
N PRO A 23 -5.93 0.60 -14.89
CA PRO A 23 -5.27 -0.12 -13.79
C PRO A 23 -6.16 -0.22 -12.55
N ALA A 24 -7.05 0.74 -12.29
CA ALA A 24 -7.98 0.67 -11.16
C ALA A 24 -8.99 -0.49 -11.33
N ILE A 25 -9.57 -0.67 -12.52
CA ILE A 25 -10.46 -1.79 -12.83
C ILE A 25 -9.68 -3.11 -12.80
N ALA A 26 -8.45 -3.14 -13.33
CA ALA A 26 -7.61 -4.34 -13.28
C ALA A 26 -7.31 -4.75 -11.82
N LEU A 27 -7.00 -3.79 -10.95
CA LEU A 27 -6.81 -4.02 -9.51
C LEU A 27 -8.11 -4.52 -8.86
N LEU A 28 -9.25 -3.90 -9.18
CA LEU A 28 -10.55 -4.33 -8.65
C LEU A 28 -10.86 -5.78 -9.01
N ILE A 29 -10.70 -6.16 -10.27
CA ILE A 29 -10.87 -7.55 -10.73
C ILE A 29 -9.89 -8.47 -10.00
N GLY A 30 -8.63 -8.07 -9.87
CA GLY A 30 -7.62 -8.83 -9.13
C GLY A 30 -8.00 -9.07 -7.67
N MET A 31 -8.54 -8.06 -6.98
CA MET A 31 -8.99 -8.17 -5.59
C MET A 31 -10.19 -9.12 -5.43
N LEU A 32 -11.05 -9.26 -6.44
CA LEU A 32 -12.16 -10.24 -6.41
C LEU A 32 -11.68 -11.70 -6.51
N ILE A 33 -10.51 -11.93 -7.10
CA ILE A 33 -9.94 -13.27 -7.30
C ILE A 33 -9.01 -13.66 -6.13
N LEU A 34 -8.35 -12.68 -5.51
CA LEU A 34 -7.35 -12.92 -4.49
C LEU A 34 -8.00 -13.40 -3.17
N PRO A 35 -7.55 -14.54 -2.59
CA PRO A 35 -8.06 -14.97 -1.30
C PRO A 35 -7.64 -13.99 -0.19
N ASP A 36 -8.50 -13.84 0.82
CA ASP A 36 -8.18 -13.07 2.03
C ASP A 36 -6.93 -13.61 2.73
N SER A 37 -6.29 -12.75 3.53
CA SER A 37 -5.09 -13.14 4.26
C SER A 37 -5.34 -14.33 5.21
N PRO A 38 -4.39 -15.27 5.36
CA PRO A 38 -4.51 -16.40 6.28
C PRO A 38 -4.81 -16.00 7.73
N ARG A 39 -4.28 -14.85 8.16
CA ARG A 39 -4.52 -14.26 9.48
C ARG A 39 -5.97 -13.85 9.68
N TRP A 40 -6.62 -13.32 8.63
CA TRP A 40 -8.04 -12.95 8.69
C TRP A 40 -8.93 -14.19 8.89
N TYR A 41 -8.65 -15.27 8.15
CA TYR A 41 -9.36 -16.54 8.33
C TYR A 41 -9.16 -17.11 9.75
N ALA A 42 -7.93 -17.06 10.27
CA ALA A 42 -7.64 -17.48 11.64
C ALA A 42 -8.41 -16.65 12.68
N LEU A 43 -8.44 -15.32 12.56
CA LEU A 43 -9.20 -14.43 13.45
C LEU A 43 -10.71 -14.69 13.44
N LYS A 44 -11.25 -15.22 12.33
CA LYS A 44 -12.65 -15.63 12.20
C LYS A 44 -12.92 -17.07 12.66
N GLY A 45 -11.92 -17.78 13.17
CA GLY A 45 -12.03 -19.19 13.56
C GLY A 45 -12.07 -20.18 12.39
N ARG A 46 -11.85 -19.70 11.15
CA ARG A 46 -11.87 -20.49 9.91
C ARG A 46 -10.48 -21.07 9.62
N LEU A 47 -10.05 -21.97 10.50
CA LEU A 47 -8.71 -22.56 10.49
C LEU A 47 -8.40 -23.40 9.23
N PRO A 48 -9.32 -24.23 8.70
CA PRO A 48 -9.05 -25.00 7.48
C PRO A 48 -8.75 -24.11 6.27
N GLU A 49 -9.47 -23.00 6.12
CA GLU A 49 -9.27 -22.05 5.03
C GLU A 49 -7.94 -21.29 5.17
N ALA A 50 -7.56 -20.92 6.40
CA ALA A 50 -6.25 -20.32 6.65
C ALA A 50 -5.11 -21.22 6.16
N ARG A 51 -5.19 -22.53 6.47
CA ARG A 51 -4.20 -23.54 6.02
C ARG A 51 -4.20 -23.69 4.49
N LYS A 52 -5.39 -23.71 3.87
CA LYS A 52 -5.51 -23.77 2.40
C LYS A 52 -4.84 -22.58 1.73
N VAL A 53 -5.05 -21.37 2.21
CA VAL A 53 -4.43 -20.16 1.63
C VAL A 53 -2.91 -20.17 1.82
N LEU A 54 -2.40 -20.62 2.97
CA LEU A 54 -0.95 -20.81 3.20
C LEU A 54 -0.33 -21.76 2.17
N SER A 55 -1.03 -22.85 1.84
CA SER A 55 -0.54 -23.85 0.89
C SER A 55 -0.47 -23.36 -0.56
N LEU A 56 -1.14 -22.25 -0.90
CA LEU A 56 -1.10 -21.67 -2.26
C LEU A 56 0.25 -21.00 -2.57
N SER A 57 0.91 -20.45 -1.54
CA SER A 57 2.14 -19.65 -1.72
C SER A 57 3.39 -20.36 -1.20
N ARG A 58 3.26 -21.49 -0.49
CA ARG A 58 4.37 -22.11 0.25
C ARG A 58 4.41 -23.62 0.08
N ASN A 59 5.61 -24.17 0.23
CA ASN A 59 5.81 -25.62 0.31
C ASN A 59 5.08 -26.21 1.53
N PRO A 60 4.61 -27.47 1.45
CA PRO A 60 3.76 -28.06 2.49
C PRO A 60 4.33 -27.97 3.91
N HIS A 61 5.64 -28.19 4.07
CA HIS A 61 6.29 -28.11 5.38
C HIS A 61 6.34 -26.68 5.93
N ALA A 62 6.68 -25.70 5.09
CA ALA A 62 6.72 -24.29 5.48
C ALA A 62 5.32 -23.71 5.76
N ALA A 63 4.30 -24.19 5.04
CA ALA A 63 2.91 -23.84 5.25
C ALA A 63 2.43 -24.29 6.63
N GLU A 64 2.80 -25.50 7.08
CA GLU A 64 2.40 -26.00 8.40
C GLU A 64 3.07 -25.24 9.55
N THR A 65 4.37 -24.98 9.43
CA THR A 65 5.12 -24.20 10.43
C THR A 65 4.54 -22.79 10.58
N GLU A 66 4.24 -22.11 9.47
CA GLU A 66 3.62 -20.78 9.55
C GLU A 66 2.18 -20.83 10.06
N TYR A 67 1.41 -21.84 9.67
CA TYR A 67 0.06 -22.04 10.18
C TYR A 67 0.04 -22.11 11.71
N ALA A 68 0.96 -22.87 12.31
CA ALA A 68 1.09 -22.95 13.77
C ALA A 68 1.35 -21.58 14.41
N ILE A 69 2.29 -20.80 13.84
CA ILE A 69 2.63 -19.44 14.30
C ILE A 69 1.41 -18.51 14.20
N VAL A 70 0.68 -18.55 13.07
CA VAL A 70 -0.51 -17.71 12.86
C VAL A 70 -1.60 -18.06 13.87
N VAL A 71 -1.85 -19.34 14.14
CA VAL A 71 -2.87 -19.78 15.11
C VAL A 71 -2.50 -19.35 16.52
N GLU A 72 -1.24 -19.53 16.92
CA GLU A 72 -0.74 -19.12 18.24
C GLU A 72 -0.87 -17.60 18.44
N HIS A 73 -0.39 -16.81 17.47
CA HIS A 73 -0.51 -15.35 17.50
C HIS A 73 -1.97 -14.91 17.55
N THR A 74 -2.84 -15.54 16.76
CA THR A 74 -4.27 -15.22 16.73
C THR A 74 -4.94 -15.50 18.08
N ASN A 75 -4.65 -16.64 18.70
CA ASN A 75 -5.18 -16.98 20.02
C ASN A 75 -4.71 -16.00 21.10
N HIS A 76 -3.46 -15.55 21.03
CA HIS A 76 -2.96 -14.51 21.93
C HIS A 76 -3.67 -13.17 21.72
N MET A 77 -3.90 -12.80 20.46
CA MET A 77 -4.62 -11.56 20.10
C MET A 77 -6.10 -11.60 20.52
N LEU A 78 -6.80 -12.73 20.34
CA LEU A 78 -8.21 -12.87 20.74
C LEU A 78 -8.39 -12.83 22.27
N LYS A 79 -7.40 -13.29 23.04
CA LYS A 79 -7.40 -13.18 24.51
C LYS A 79 -7.03 -11.77 24.99
N SER A 80 -6.26 -11.03 24.20
CA SER A 80 -5.85 -9.66 24.52
C SER A 80 -6.94 -8.66 24.12
N LYS A 81 -7.65 -8.08 25.09
CA LYS A 81 -8.59 -6.97 24.87
C LYS A 81 -7.89 -5.62 24.64
N SER A 82 -6.70 -5.62 24.05
CA SER A 82 -5.91 -4.40 23.90
C SER A 82 -6.37 -3.62 22.67
N THR A 83 -6.68 -2.34 22.83
CA THR A 83 -6.98 -1.44 21.72
C THR A 83 -5.67 -0.92 21.12
N PRO A 84 -5.64 -0.50 19.84
CA PRO A 84 -4.42 0.04 19.23
C PRO A 84 -3.80 1.19 20.05
N PHE A 85 -4.63 2.06 20.62
CA PHE A 85 -4.19 3.14 21.50
C PHE A 85 -3.65 2.65 22.83
N SER A 86 -4.26 1.62 23.44
CA SER A 86 -3.73 1.04 24.67
C SER A 86 -2.40 0.36 24.41
N VAL A 87 -2.20 -0.31 23.27
CA VAL A 87 -0.92 -0.94 22.91
C VAL A 87 0.21 0.10 22.76
N ILE A 88 -0.05 1.23 22.10
CA ILE A 88 0.92 2.33 21.99
C ILE A 88 1.22 2.92 23.38
N ARG A 89 0.23 3.03 24.25
CA ARG A 89 0.43 3.52 25.61
C ARG A 89 1.19 2.51 26.48
N ASP A 90 0.80 1.25 26.46
CA ASP A 90 1.20 0.27 27.46
C ASP A 90 2.53 -0.42 27.08
N VAL A 91 2.96 -0.34 25.80
CA VAL A 91 4.22 -0.90 25.30
C VAL A 91 5.20 0.21 24.91
N PRO A 92 6.20 0.55 25.75
CA PRO A 92 7.07 1.72 25.54
C PRO A 92 7.92 1.69 24.25
N TRP A 93 8.30 0.50 23.78
CA TRP A 93 9.06 0.36 22.54
C TRP A 93 8.23 0.74 21.30
N ILE A 94 6.92 0.46 21.28
CA ILE A 94 6.04 0.81 20.15
C ILE A 94 5.97 2.32 19.98
N ARG A 95 5.98 3.10 21.07
CA ARG A 95 6.03 4.56 21.01
C ARG A 95 7.23 5.05 20.22
N ARG A 96 8.41 4.44 20.42
CA ARG A 96 9.63 4.79 19.66
C ARG A 96 9.46 4.47 18.18
N VAL A 97 8.88 3.33 17.84
CA VAL A 97 8.61 2.94 16.44
C VAL A 97 7.64 3.94 15.77
N VAL A 98 6.57 4.32 16.47
CA VAL A 98 5.59 5.30 15.98
C VAL A 98 6.25 6.67 15.79
N LEU A 99 7.05 7.13 16.75
CA LEU A 99 7.78 8.41 16.63
C LEU A 99 8.75 8.41 15.46
N ILE A 100 9.49 7.32 15.24
CA ILE A 100 10.38 7.17 14.09
C ILE A 100 9.58 7.19 12.78
N GLY A 101 8.46 6.46 12.71
CA GLY A 101 7.59 6.45 11.53
C GLY A 101 7.00 7.84 11.21
N CYS A 102 6.52 8.57 12.23
CA CYS A 102 6.04 9.94 12.08
C CYS A 102 7.16 10.89 11.64
N GLY A 103 8.34 10.79 12.26
CA GLY A 103 9.52 11.58 11.87
C GLY A 103 9.93 11.33 10.43
N LEU A 104 9.95 10.07 10.01
CA LEU A 104 10.25 9.68 8.63
C LEU A 104 9.24 10.27 7.64
N ALA A 105 7.94 10.19 7.96
CA ALA A 105 6.89 10.77 7.11
C ALA A 105 6.99 12.30 7.01
N ILE A 106 7.34 12.98 8.12
CA ILE A 106 7.58 14.43 8.11
C ILE A 106 8.76 14.78 7.23
N VAL A 107 9.90 14.07 7.38
CA VAL A 107 11.09 14.30 6.56
C VAL A 107 10.80 14.04 5.08
N GLN A 108 10.06 12.98 4.75
CA GLN A 108 9.63 12.67 3.38
C GLN A 108 8.85 13.83 2.75
N GLN A 109 7.92 14.44 3.49
CA GLN A 109 7.15 15.58 3.01
C GLN A 109 7.99 16.86 2.97
N ALA A 110 8.90 17.06 3.93
CA ALA A 110 9.78 18.23 4.00
C ALA A 110 10.78 18.30 2.83
N THR A 111 11.15 17.16 2.23
CA THR A 111 11.92 17.12 0.97
C THR A 111 11.21 17.86 -0.17
N GLY A 112 9.90 18.11 -0.06
CA GLY A 112 9.17 18.86 -1.09
C GLY A 112 9.05 18.10 -2.41
N ILE A 113 9.14 16.77 -2.37
CA ILE A 113 9.12 15.93 -3.58
C ILE A 113 7.87 16.17 -4.44
N ASN A 114 6.74 16.44 -3.79
CA ASN A 114 5.50 16.80 -4.48
C ASN A 114 5.68 18.11 -5.26
N THR A 115 6.26 19.14 -4.66
CA THR A 115 6.57 20.41 -5.33
C THR A 115 7.46 20.19 -6.55
N VAL A 116 8.50 19.38 -6.42
CA VAL A 116 9.38 19.04 -7.56
C VAL A 116 8.58 18.33 -8.66
N ASN A 117 7.77 17.32 -8.33
CA ASN A 117 6.96 16.60 -9.31
C ASN A 117 5.98 17.50 -10.08
N TYR A 118 5.39 18.51 -9.43
CA TYR A 118 4.42 19.40 -10.07
C TYR A 118 5.06 20.56 -10.81
N TYR A 119 6.15 21.12 -10.28
CA TYR A 119 6.71 22.39 -10.75
C TYR A 119 8.09 22.25 -11.40
N ALA A 120 8.68 21.06 -11.48
CA ALA A 120 9.96 20.87 -12.19
C ALA A 120 9.95 21.46 -13.61
N PRO A 121 8.91 21.25 -14.45
CA PRO A 121 8.87 21.85 -15.79
C PRO A 121 8.85 23.39 -15.74
N THR A 122 8.05 23.96 -14.84
CA THR A 122 7.92 25.42 -14.66
C THR A 122 9.21 26.07 -14.15
N ILE A 123 9.90 25.42 -13.22
CA ILE A 123 11.19 25.89 -12.68
C ILE A 123 12.27 25.88 -13.78
N LEU A 124 12.32 24.81 -14.57
CA LEU A 124 13.26 24.69 -15.69
C LEU A 124 13.01 25.77 -16.75
N GLU A 125 11.74 26.01 -17.10
CA GLU A 125 11.34 27.07 -18.03
C GLU A 125 11.75 28.47 -17.53
N GLN A 126 11.49 28.78 -16.25
CA GLN A 126 11.90 30.06 -15.63
C GLN A 126 13.42 30.22 -15.53
N SER A 127 14.18 29.13 -15.47
CA SER A 127 15.65 29.15 -15.43
C SER A 127 16.33 29.40 -16.79
N GLY A 128 15.54 29.60 -17.85
CA GLY A 128 16.05 29.89 -19.21
C GLY A 128 16.34 28.65 -20.05
N LEU A 129 16.07 27.45 -19.53
CA LEU A 129 16.08 26.21 -20.29
C LEU A 129 14.65 25.98 -20.79
N GLY A 130 14.37 26.48 -22.00
CA GLY A 130 13.04 26.47 -22.60
C GLY A 130 12.38 25.09 -22.66
N VAL A 131 11.05 25.09 -22.81
CA VAL A 131 10.09 23.96 -22.82
C VAL A 131 10.29 22.90 -23.92
N SER A 132 11.51 22.72 -24.43
CA SER A 132 11.90 21.66 -25.35
C SER A 132 13.29 21.12 -24.99
N ALA A 133 13.44 20.65 -23.75
CA ALA A 133 14.25 19.45 -23.52
C ALA A 133 13.36 18.24 -23.85
N ALA A 134 13.25 17.97 -25.15
CA ALA A 134 12.73 16.71 -25.68
C ALA A 134 13.69 15.56 -25.36
#